data_AF-A0A6L7M4Y3-F1
#
_entry.id   AF-A0A6L7M4Y3-F1
#
_cell.length_a   1.000
_cell.length_b   1.000
_cell.length_c   1.000
_cell.angle_alpha   90.00
_cell.angle_beta   90.00
_cell.angle_gamma   90.00
#
_symmetry.space_group_name_H-M   'P 1'
#
loop_
_entity.id
_entity.type
_entity.pdbx_description
1 polymer ?
#
loop_
_entity_poly.entity_id
_entity_poly.type
_entity_poly.pdbx_seq_one_letter_code
_entity_poly.pdbx_strand_id
1 'polypeptide(L)'
;MASTQHKAGTETPVGGAEPALHPPSKAAIGADWHECVVRAKSARELGRKTREGKPITFRLTRNLNFGRRSKDSGRGPVPDRTPLYEAQHSPRYERQRLIGEYEDAYQCRLVVLIDALFPDSVNLFEETLYDADPSQDLHVMLSTPGGDGETAIRLIRQAQAHCKELTVVVPNQAKSAGTLFVLGADHIILGPTSDLGPIDPQFRLPDGSLAAGKAIIAAVEDAEQRVTRNPDTFPLHASLLSDISALMVQQARDALARTNDQLTEALGCVSGRNKANIRKLASSLGDSLIGKAQSHATTVSAQDAAQFGLPVKAMASSDRQWQEIWRLWTKYVAMGAVQAYEGRTASVVLTPEDYRELAGG
;
A
#
# COMPACT_ATOMS: atom_id res chain seq x y z
N MET A 1 -16.50 -77.75 28.88
CA MET A 1 -15.10 -77.49 28.48
C MET A 1 -14.83 -76.01 28.69
N ALA A 2 -13.73 -75.71 29.36
CA ALA A 2 -13.47 -74.47 30.06
C ALA A 2 -12.45 -73.56 29.35
N SER A 3 -12.46 -72.28 29.75
CA SER A 3 -11.33 -71.33 29.78
C SER A 3 -10.83 -70.81 28.41
N THR A 4 -10.24 -69.62 28.25
CA THR A 4 -9.56 -68.73 29.20
C THR A 4 -9.47 -67.28 28.63
N GLN A 5 -9.18 -66.33 29.52
CA GLN A 5 -9.12 -64.87 29.37
C GLN A 5 -7.80 -64.30 28.79
N HIS A 6 -7.82 -62.96 28.57
CA HIS A 6 -6.74 -61.94 28.66
C HIS A 6 -5.83 -61.73 27.42
N LYS A 7 -5.35 -60.51 27.06
CA LYS A 7 -5.12 -59.25 27.80
C LYS A 7 -4.86 -58.04 26.85
N ALA A 8 -5.29 -56.87 27.30
CA ALA A 8 -4.79 -55.47 27.24
C ALA A 8 -3.66 -54.97 26.30
N GLY A 9 -3.81 -53.68 25.90
CA GLY A 9 -2.78 -52.70 25.52
C GLY A 9 -2.92 -52.25 24.07
N THR A 10 -3.01 -50.98 23.67
CA THR A 10 -2.71 -49.67 24.28
C THR A 10 -3.47 -48.60 23.48
N GLU A 11 -4.17 -47.70 24.16
CA GLU A 11 -4.67 -46.45 23.56
C GLU A 11 -3.50 -45.49 23.32
N THR A 12 -3.30 -45.09 22.08
CA THR A 12 -2.51 -43.90 21.71
C THR A 12 -3.48 -42.84 21.20
N PRO A 13 -3.52 -41.63 21.76
CA PRO A 13 -4.30 -40.54 21.19
C PRO A 13 -3.57 -40.03 19.94
N VAL A 14 -4.24 -40.07 18.79
CA VAL A 14 -3.79 -39.37 17.59
C VAL A 14 -4.02 -37.88 17.80
N GLY A 15 -3.06 -37.22 18.45
CA GLY A 15 -2.93 -35.77 18.45
C GLY A 15 -2.37 -35.33 17.11
N GLY A 16 -3.25 -35.04 16.15
CA GLY A 16 -2.89 -34.30 14.95
C GLY A 16 -2.76 -32.82 15.31
N ALA A 17 -1.55 -32.39 15.67
CA ALA A 17 -1.22 -30.98 15.72
C ALA A 17 -1.11 -30.47 14.27
N GLU A 18 -2.09 -29.67 13.84
CA GLU A 18 -1.94 -28.79 12.68
C GLU A 18 -0.71 -27.89 12.90
N PRO A 19 0.20 -27.75 11.92
CA PRO A 19 1.22 -26.71 12.01
C PRO A 19 0.52 -25.36 11.82
N ALA A 20 0.44 -24.59 12.90
CA ALA A 20 0.03 -23.20 12.87
C ALA A 20 0.92 -22.43 11.88
N LEU A 21 0.32 -22.00 10.77
CA LEU A 21 0.88 -21.01 9.85
C LEU A 21 1.02 -19.70 10.62
N HIS A 22 2.19 -19.45 11.20
CA HIS A 22 2.55 -18.13 11.71
C HIS A 22 2.74 -17.17 10.52
N PRO A 23 2.08 -16.00 10.51
CA PRO A 23 2.39 -14.98 9.51
C PRO A 23 3.83 -14.48 9.72
N PRO A 24 4.58 -14.16 8.65
CA PRO A 24 5.95 -13.69 8.77
C PRO A 24 5.99 -12.34 9.52
N SER A 25 7.00 -12.15 10.38
CA SER A 25 7.22 -10.89 11.09
C SER A 25 7.51 -9.75 10.10
N LYS A 26 6.81 -8.62 10.23
CA LYS A 26 6.92 -7.40 9.40
C LYS A 26 8.33 -6.75 9.35
N ALA A 27 9.33 -7.31 10.04
CA ALA A 27 10.70 -6.78 10.10
C ALA A 27 11.51 -6.95 8.80
N ALA A 28 11.14 -7.88 7.89
CA ALA A 28 11.99 -8.23 6.75
C ALA A 28 11.79 -7.38 5.47
N ILE A 29 10.88 -6.40 5.46
CA ILE A 29 10.60 -5.52 4.31
C ILE A 29 11.10 -4.08 4.55
N GLY A 30 11.52 -3.76 5.78
CA GLY A 30 11.93 -2.40 6.18
C GLY A 30 13.41 -2.03 5.94
N ALA A 31 14.24 -2.97 5.45
CA ALA A 31 15.69 -2.76 5.36
C ALA A 31 16.10 -1.76 4.26
N ASP A 32 15.30 -1.56 3.22
CA ASP A 32 15.64 -0.70 2.07
C ASP A 32 15.21 0.77 2.26
N TRP A 33 14.38 1.07 3.26
CA TRP A 33 13.84 2.42 3.52
C TRP A 33 14.73 3.28 4.43
N HIS A 34 15.54 2.67 5.30
CA HIS A 34 16.32 3.39 6.31
C HIS A 34 17.54 4.13 5.74
N GLU A 35 18.09 3.70 4.60
CA GLU A 35 19.32 4.31 4.05
C GLU A 35 19.08 5.67 3.38
N CYS A 36 17.85 5.96 2.91
CA CYS A 36 17.54 7.21 2.20
C CYS A 36 17.29 8.43 3.10
N VAL A 37 16.89 8.26 4.37
CA VAL A 37 16.41 9.36 5.23
C VAL A 37 17.53 10.05 6.03
N VAL A 38 18.71 9.44 6.15
CA VAL A 38 19.79 9.91 7.05
C VAL A 38 20.55 11.15 6.54
N ARG A 39 20.36 11.59 5.29
CA ARG A 39 21.13 12.71 4.71
C ARG A 39 20.50 14.12 4.75
N ALA A 40 19.39 14.33 5.47
CA ALA A 40 18.66 15.60 5.47
C ALA A 40 18.49 16.30 6.84
N LYS A 41 19.30 15.98 7.85
CA LYS A 41 19.28 16.68 9.15
C LYS A 41 20.63 17.30 9.48
N SER A 42 20.93 18.47 8.91
CA SER A 42 21.93 19.42 9.43
C SER A 42 21.76 20.79 8.81
N ALA A 43 20.84 21.59 9.36
CA ALA A 43 20.88 23.06 9.38
C ALA A 43 19.56 23.60 9.94
N ARG A 44 19.50 23.91 11.24
CA ARG A 44 18.55 24.89 11.82
C ARG A 44 18.89 25.19 13.27
N GLU A 45 19.81 26.13 13.46
CA GLU A 45 19.91 26.94 14.68
C GLU A 45 20.23 28.39 14.29
N LEU A 46 19.83 29.32 15.17
CA LEU A 46 19.84 30.79 15.08
C LEU A 46 18.53 31.37 14.53
N GLY A 47 17.79 32.24 15.22
CA GLY A 47 18.04 32.95 16.48
C GLY A 47 17.06 34.13 16.54
N ARG A 48 16.22 34.16 17.57
CA ARG A 48 15.16 35.15 17.81
C ARG A 48 15.76 36.43 18.42
N LYS A 49 15.25 37.63 18.10
CA LYS A 49 15.25 38.79 19.02
C LYS A 49 14.24 39.88 18.62
N THR A 50 13.66 40.44 19.66
CA THR A 50 12.52 41.37 19.80
C THR A 50 12.94 42.84 19.94
N ARG A 51 11.99 43.80 19.81
CA ARG A 51 11.84 45.04 20.63
C ARG A 51 10.59 45.86 20.21
N GLU A 52 9.65 46.15 21.13
CA GLU A 52 9.36 47.46 21.79
C GLU A 52 8.85 48.56 20.83
N GLY A 53 7.80 49.37 21.05
CA GLY A 53 6.85 49.61 22.15
C GLY A 53 6.13 50.97 21.93
N LYS A 54 4.91 51.14 22.48
CA LYS A 54 4.32 52.34 23.15
C LYS A 54 2.80 52.52 22.93
N PRO A 55 2.03 52.93 23.95
CA PRO A 55 0.57 53.03 23.91
C PRO A 55 0.09 54.46 23.66
N ILE A 56 -1.12 54.62 23.10
CA ILE A 56 -1.84 55.90 23.06
C ILE A 56 -3.25 55.68 23.62
N THR A 57 -3.58 56.42 24.68
CA THR A 57 -4.89 56.50 25.33
C THR A 57 -5.76 57.58 24.67
N PHE A 58 -7.04 57.30 24.46
CA PHE A 58 -8.10 58.32 24.35
C PHE A 58 -9.34 57.84 25.13
N ARG A 59 -10.00 58.80 25.80
CA ARG A 59 -11.12 58.60 26.74
C ARG A 59 -12.39 59.27 26.18
N LEU A 60 -13.55 58.80 26.67
CA LEU A 60 -14.93 59.34 26.57
C LEU A 60 -15.70 58.94 25.29
N THR A 61 -16.97 58.48 25.30
CA THR A 61 -18.13 58.64 26.20
C THR A 61 -19.11 57.44 26.09
N ARG A 62 -19.93 57.21 27.13
CA ARG A 62 -21.12 56.32 27.16
C ARG A 62 -22.26 56.85 26.27
N ASN A 63 -22.94 55.98 25.51
CA ASN A 63 -24.39 55.66 25.68
C ASN A 63 -24.96 54.76 24.55
N LEU A 64 -25.52 53.62 24.98
CA LEU A 64 -26.80 52.96 24.61
C LEU A 64 -27.22 52.74 23.13
N ASN A 65 -27.27 51.43 22.80
CA ASN A 65 -28.38 50.66 22.20
C ASN A 65 -28.60 50.51 20.67
N PHE A 66 -28.95 49.25 20.37
CA PHE A 66 -29.57 48.63 19.18
C PHE A 66 -28.73 48.27 17.93
N GLY A 67 -28.54 46.95 17.76
CA GLY A 67 -28.64 46.23 16.49
C GLY A 67 -27.53 46.46 15.46
N ARG A 68 -26.44 45.68 15.53
CA ARG A 68 -25.55 45.45 14.38
C ARG A 68 -25.07 44.01 14.36
N ARG A 69 -25.27 43.36 13.20
CA ARG A 69 -24.65 42.10 12.78
C ARG A 69 -23.19 42.06 13.25
N SER A 70 -22.83 41.01 13.98
CA SER A 70 -21.47 40.73 14.39
C SER A 70 -20.56 40.67 13.17
N LYS A 71 -19.62 41.62 13.10
CA LYS A 71 -18.48 41.65 12.20
C LYS A 71 -17.42 40.65 12.69
N ASP A 72 -17.72 39.36 12.66
CA ASP A 72 -16.71 38.31 12.90
C ASP A 72 -16.34 37.64 11.58
N SER A 73 -15.95 38.44 10.59
CA SER A 73 -15.62 37.98 9.24
C SER A 73 -14.15 37.51 9.12
N GLY A 74 -13.65 36.78 10.11
CA GLY A 74 -12.25 36.34 10.07
C GLY A 74 -11.76 35.45 11.21
N ARG A 75 -12.59 35.13 12.22
CA ARG A 75 -12.24 34.12 13.22
C ARG A 75 -12.93 32.82 12.83
N GLY A 76 -12.14 31.81 12.44
CA GLY A 76 -12.63 30.45 12.31
C GLY A 76 -13.23 29.96 13.64
N PRO A 77 -14.06 28.91 13.62
CA PRO A 77 -14.63 28.35 14.85
C PRO A 77 -13.51 27.97 15.83
N VAL A 78 -13.71 28.30 17.10
CA VAL A 78 -12.82 27.83 18.17
C VAL A 78 -12.99 26.32 18.28
N PRO A 79 -11.91 25.52 18.20
CA PRO A 79 -12.04 24.07 18.37
C PRO A 79 -12.61 23.71 19.73
N ASP A 80 -13.44 22.66 19.81
CA ASP A 80 -13.99 22.14 21.07
C ASP A 80 -12.93 21.45 21.97
N ARG A 81 -11.65 21.48 21.56
CA ARG A 81 -10.52 20.80 22.20
C ARG A 81 -9.66 21.80 22.98
N THR A 82 -8.94 21.32 23.98
CA THR A 82 -7.98 22.18 24.70
C THR A 82 -6.79 22.54 23.80
N PRO A 83 -6.15 23.72 23.97
CA PRO A 83 -5.01 24.12 23.14
C PRO A 83 -3.83 23.15 23.16
N LEU A 84 -3.59 22.47 24.30
CA LEU A 84 -2.52 21.47 24.39
C LEU A 84 -2.83 20.23 23.55
N TYR A 85 -4.05 19.70 23.67
CA TYR A 85 -4.50 18.56 22.86
C TYR A 85 -4.46 18.91 21.37
N GLU A 86 -4.88 20.12 21.01
CA GLU A 86 -4.78 20.60 19.63
C GLU A 86 -3.33 20.62 19.12
N ALA A 87 -2.40 21.17 19.91
CA ALA A 87 -0.98 21.21 19.54
C ALA A 87 -0.40 19.80 19.36
N GLN A 88 -0.71 18.86 20.26
CA GLN A 88 -0.23 17.48 20.22
C GLN A 88 -0.72 16.70 18.99
N HIS A 89 -1.93 16.98 18.53
CA HIS A 89 -2.53 16.31 17.38
C HIS A 89 -2.50 17.16 16.09
N SER A 90 -1.86 18.33 16.12
CA SER A 90 -1.80 19.26 14.99
C SER A 90 -1.26 18.64 13.69
N PRO A 91 -0.29 17.70 13.68
CA PRO A 91 0.13 17.06 12.43
C PRO A 91 -0.99 16.26 11.77
N ARG A 92 -1.80 15.52 12.56
CA ARG A 92 -2.98 14.79 12.07
C ARG A 92 -3.99 15.77 11.50
N TYR A 93 -4.33 16.83 12.23
CA TYR A 93 -5.33 17.78 11.79
C TYR A 93 -4.92 18.52 10.54
N GLU A 94 -3.64 18.81 10.37
CA GLU A 94 -3.13 19.40 9.13
C GLU A 94 -3.32 18.47 7.94
N ARG A 95 -3.03 17.17 8.08
CA ARG A 95 -3.26 16.19 7.00
C ARG A 95 -4.74 16.01 6.68
N GLN A 96 -5.60 15.88 7.69
CA GLN A 96 -7.05 15.78 7.49
C GLN A 96 -7.64 17.06 6.87
N ARG A 97 -7.09 18.23 7.19
CA ARG A 97 -7.44 19.49 6.52
C ARG A 97 -7.05 19.47 5.04
N LEU A 98 -5.84 19.03 4.71
CA LEU A 98 -5.39 18.90 3.31
C LEU A 98 -6.22 17.87 2.53
N ILE A 99 -6.59 16.76 3.16
CA ILE A 99 -7.53 15.78 2.60
C ILE A 99 -8.85 16.48 2.28
N GLY A 100 -9.42 17.21 3.23
CA GLY A 100 -10.67 17.93 3.03
C GLY A 100 -10.60 18.99 1.93
N GLU A 101 -9.52 19.77 1.85
CA GLU A 101 -9.32 20.74 0.78
C GLU A 101 -9.28 20.08 -0.61
N TYR A 102 -8.69 18.91 -0.71
CA TYR A 102 -8.66 18.11 -1.95
C TYR A 102 -10.06 17.56 -2.29
N GLU A 103 -10.77 16.99 -1.31
CA GLU A 103 -12.15 16.51 -1.49
C GLU A 103 -13.07 17.61 -2.02
N ASP A 104 -12.99 18.81 -1.45
CA ASP A 104 -13.78 19.96 -1.86
C ASP A 104 -13.39 20.44 -3.28
N ALA A 105 -12.11 20.39 -3.63
CA ALA A 105 -11.61 20.82 -4.95
C ALA A 105 -11.99 19.86 -6.09
N TYR A 106 -12.03 18.55 -5.83
CA TYR A 106 -12.25 17.51 -6.84
C TYR A 106 -13.59 16.79 -6.72
N GLN A 107 -14.44 17.19 -5.76
CA GLN A 107 -15.78 16.63 -5.54
C GLN A 107 -15.76 15.10 -5.34
N CYS A 108 -14.72 14.62 -4.68
CA CYS A 108 -14.48 13.20 -4.40
C CYS A 108 -14.33 12.98 -2.89
N ARG A 109 -14.36 11.72 -2.46
CA ARG A 109 -13.74 11.30 -1.20
C ARG A 109 -12.26 11.00 -1.43
N LEU A 110 -11.37 11.40 -0.53
CA LEU A 110 -9.95 11.05 -0.58
C LEU A 110 -9.56 10.26 0.66
N VAL A 111 -9.00 9.07 0.44
CA VAL A 111 -8.37 8.26 1.49
C VAL A 111 -6.92 8.00 1.18
N VAL A 112 -6.11 7.83 2.21
CA VAL A 112 -4.68 7.55 2.13
C VAL A 112 -4.43 6.14 2.60
N LEU A 113 -3.73 5.37 1.76
CA LEU A 113 -3.32 4.00 2.03
C LEU A 113 -1.80 3.87 1.81
N ILE A 114 -1.06 3.76 2.91
CA ILE A 114 0.38 3.50 2.94
C ILE A 114 0.59 2.25 3.78
N ASP A 115 0.80 1.09 3.18
CA ASP A 115 1.10 -0.15 3.91
C ASP A 115 1.55 -1.25 2.93
N ALA A 116 2.09 -2.34 3.45
CA ALA A 116 2.03 -3.63 2.76
C ALA A 116 0.60 -4.21 2.89
N LEU A 117 0.06 -4.75 1.80
CA LEU A 117 -1.33 -5.21 1.72
C LEU A 117 -1.44 -6.63 2.28
N PHE A 118 -1.99 -6.76 3.49
CA PHE A 118 -2.20 -8.05 4.17
C PHE A 118 -3.60 -8.11 4.80
N PRO A 119 -4.06 -9.27 5.33
CA PRO A 119 -5.44 -9.40 5.81
C PRO A 119 -5.90 -8.32 6.80
N ASP A 120 -5.01 -7.80 7.66
CA ASP A 120 -5.31 -6.70 8.59
C ASP A 120 -5.68 -5.39 7.87
N SER A 121 -5.14 -5.17 6.67
CA SER A 121 -5.41 -4.00 5.83
C SER A 121 -6.90 -3.87 5.50
N VAL A 122 -7.64 -4.98 5.44
CA VAL A 122 -9.07 -5.00 5.11
C VAL A 122 -9.88 -4.17 6.09
N ASN A 123 -9.66 -4.38 7.39
CA ASN A 123 -10.42 -3.70 8.44
C ASN A 123 -10.00 -2.23 8.54
N LEU A 124 -8.70 -1.95 8.49
CA LEU A 124 -8.20 -0.57 8.56
C LEU A 124 -8.63 0.25 7.34
N PHE A 125 -8.70 -0.36 6.16
CA PHE A 125 -9.20 0.31 4.96
C PHE A 125 -10.71 0.56 5.04
N GLU A 126 -11.49 -0.41 5.53
CA GLU A 126 -12.93 -0.26 5.74
C GLU A 126 -13.25 0.94 6.66
N GLU A 127 -12.50 1.14 7.74
CA GLU A 127 -12.68 2.31 8.62
C GLU A 127 -12.52 3.65 7.88
N THR A 128 -11.67 3.69 6.84
CA THR A 128 -11.53 4.88 5.98
C THR A 128 -12.66 5.04 4.98
N LEU A 129 -13.51 4.02 4.79
CA LEU A 129 -14.64 4.00 3.85
C LEU A 129 -16.01 3.97 4.55
N TYR A 130 -16.04 3.89 5.88
CA TYR A 130 -17.25 3.65 6.68
C TYR A 130 -18.39 4.65 6.41
N ASP A 131 -18.07 5.92 6.19
CA ASP A 131 -19.01 7.00 5.89
C ASP A 131 -18.96 7.46 4.42
N ALA A 132 -18.42 6.63 3.51
CA ALA A 132 -18.38 6.92 2.08
C ALA A 132 -19.77 6.84 1.44
N ASP A 133 -20.07 7.76 0.52
CA ASP A 133 -21.27 7.76 -0.31
C ASP A 133 -20.99 7.02 -1.63
N PRO A 134 -21.65 5.87 -1.92
CA PRO A 134 -21.46 5.13 -3.17
C PRO A 134 -21.81 5.91 -4.45
N SER A 135 -22.50 7.06 -4.34
CA SER A 135 -22.76 7.94 -5.47
C SER A 135 -21.64 8.96 -5.75
N GLN A 136 -20.66 9.06 -4.84
CA GLN A 136 -19.50 9.93 -4.96
C GLN A 136 -18.28 9.18 -5.51
N ASP A 137 -17.41 9.88 -6.23
CA ASP A 137 -16.14 9.32 -6.70
C ASP A 137 -15.16 9.14 -5.51
N LEU A 138 -14.36 8.06 -5.53
CA LEU A 138 -13.37 7.77 -4.49
C LEU A 138 -11.96 7.86 -5.07
N HIS A 139 -11.13 8.67 -4.43
CA HIS A 139 -9.72 8.79 -4.72
C HIS A 139 -8.91 8.09 -3.62
N VAL A 140 -8.04 7.15 -3.99
CA VAL A 140 -7.14 6.46 -3.06
C VAL A 140 -5.71 6.90 -3.37
N MET A 141 -5.07 7.60 -2.43
CA MET A 141 -3.63 7.86 -2.48
C MET A 141 -2.88 6.62 -1.98
N LEU A 142 -2.33 5.83 -2.91
CA LEU A 142 -1.73 4.53 -2.63
C LEU A 142 -0.20 4.57 -2.73
N SER A 143 0.49 4.19 -1.66
CA SER A 143 1.91 3.85 -1.71
C SER A 143 2.15 2.52 -1.01
N THR A 144 2.57 1.50 -1.75
CA THR A 144 2.73 0.15 -1.21
C THR A 144 3.89 -0.61 -1.87
N PRO A 145 4.69 -1.37 -1.10
CA PRO A 145 5.66 -2.32 -1.65
C PRO A 145 4.99 -3.60 -2.17
N GLY A 146 3.67 -3.75 -2.04
CA GLY A 146 2.94 -4.97 -2.39
C GLY A 146 2.42 -5.69 -1.16
N GLY A 147 2.35 -7.02 -1.24
CA GLY A 147 1.74 -7.86 -0.21
C GLY A 147 1.06 -9.07 -0.84
N ASP A 148 -0.08 -9.45 -0.27
CA ASP A 148 -0.88 -10.57 -0.74
C ASP A 148 -1.84 -10.16 -1.87
N GLY A 149 -1.80 -10.91 -2.98
CA GLY A 149 -2.61 -10.63 -4.17
C GLY A 149 -4.11 -10.81 -3.91
N GLU A 150 -4.53 -11.79 -3.09
CA GLU A 150 -5.94 -11.98 -2.74
C GLU A 150 -6.48 -10.80 -1.93
N THR A 151 -5.68 -10.33 -0.98
CA THR A 151 -5.97 -9.14 -0.19
C THR A 151 -6.15 -7.93 -1.09
N ALA A 152 -5.28 -7.72 -2.08
CA ALA A 152 -5.45 -6.62 -3.03
C ALA A 152 -6.79 -6.70 -3.78
N ILE A 153 -7.16 -7.87 -4.31
CA ILE A 153 -8.47 -8.06 -4.98
C ILE A 153 -9.63 -7.73 -4.03
N ARG A 154 -9.54 -8.15 -2.77
CA ARG A 154 -10.56 -7.85 -1.76
C ARG A 154 -10.67 -6.35 -1.48
N LEU A 155 -9.55 -5.65 -1.34
CA LEU A 155 -9.53 -4.20 -1.11
C LEU A 155 -10.07 -3.42 -2.32
N ILE A 156 -9.79 -3.86 -3.56
CA ILE A 156 -10.39 -3.24 -4.77
C ILE A 156 -11.91 -3.36 -4.73
N ARG A 157 -12.43 -4.56 -4.42
CA ARG A 157 -13.88 -4.81 -4.33
C ARG A 157 -14.53 -3.96 -3.23
N GLN A 158 -13.85 -3.79 -2.10
CA GLN A 158 -14.30 -2.86 -1.05
C GLN A 158 -14.37 -1.42 -1.56
N ALA A 159 -13.31 -0.92 -2.20
CA ALA A 159 -13.29 0.42 -2.77
C ALA A 159 -14.42 0.63 -3.79
N GLN A 160 -14.56 -0.29 -4.75
CA GLN A 160 -15.60 -0.24 -5.80
C GLN A 160 -17.03 -0.31 -5.24
N ALA A 161 -17.25 -0.96 -4.09
CA ALA A 161 -18.57 -1.00 -3.45
C ALA A 161 -18.96 0.32 -2.76
N HIS A 162 -17.98 1.17 -2.46
CA HIS A 162 -18.16 2.43 -1.71
C HIS A 162 -18.05 3.68 -2.60
N CYS A 163 -18.04 3.54 -3.93
CA CYS A 163 -17.88 4.67 -4.82
C CYS A 163 -18.58 4.49 -6.17
N LYS A 164 -18.76 5.61 -6.86
CA LYS A 164 -19.24 5.66 -8.25
C LYS A 164 -18.12 5.33 -9.24
N GLU A 165 -16.98 5.99 -9.10
CA GLU A 165 -15.75 5.72 -9.86
C GLU A 165 -14.56 5.73 -8.91
N LEU A 166 -13.65 4.76 -9.08
CA LEU A 166 -12.42 4.63 -8.32
C LEU A 166 -11.24 5.24 -9.09
N THR A 167 -10.62 6.26 -8.50
CA THR A 167 -9.35 6.80 -8.96
C THR A 167 -8.23 6.42 -7.99
N VAL A 168 -7.15 5.83 -8.50
CA VAL A 168 -5.96 5.55 -7.68
C VAL A 168 -4.83 6.52 -8.05
N VAL A 169 -4.30 7.21 -7.04
CA VAL A 169 -3.19 8.15 -7.17
C VAL A 169 -1.96 7.55 -6.51
N VAL A 170 -0.87 7.38 -7.26
CA VAL A 170 0.36 6.77 -6.71
C VAL A 170 1.42 7.85 -6.53
N PRO A 171 1.66 8.41 -5.33
CA PRO A 171 2.67 9.45 -5.14
C PRO A 171 4.12 8.92 -5.23
N ASN A 172 4.33 7.63 -4.98
CA ASN A 172 5.65 7.01 -4.96
C ASN A 172 5.64 5.66 -5.69
N GLN A 173 5.21 4.58 -5.05
CA GLN A 173 5.21 3.26 -5.69
C GLN A 173 3.97 2.44 -5.38
N ALA A 174 3.56 1.61 -6.34
CA ALA A 174 2.63 0.51 -6.13
C ALA A 174 3.21 -0.73 -6.81
N LYS A 175 3.73 -1.66 -6.01
CA LYS A 175 4.41 -2.87 -6.49
C LYS A 175 3.58 -4.12 -6.21
N SER A 176 3.74 -5.19 -7.01
CA SER A 176 3.08 -6.47 -6.79
C SER A 176 1.56 -6.35 -6.56
N ALA A 177 1.05 -6.77 -5.40
CA ALA A 177 -0.34 -6.61 -4.99
C ALA A 177 -0.87 -5.16 -5.13
N GLY A 178 -0.01 -4.14 -4.96
CA GLY A 178 -0.35 -2.75 -5.22
C GLY A 178 -0.64 -2.45 -6.69
N THR A 179 0.11 -3.05 -7.62
CA THR A 179 -0.18 -2.95 -9.05
C THR A 179 -1.53 -3.59 -9.36
N LEU A 180 -1.86 -4.75 -8.76
CA LEU A 180 -3.19 -5.35 -8.89
C LEU A 180 -4.28 -4.38 -8.40
N PHE A 181 -4.07 -3.71 -7.27
CA PHE A 181 -4.99 -2.68 -6.77
C PHE A 181 -5.22 -1.57 -7.80
N VAL A 182 -4.14 -1.02 -8.36
CA VAL A 182 -4.19 0.05 -9.39
C VAL A 182 -4.94 -0.42 -10.64
N LEU A 183 -4.79 -1.67 -11.07
CA LEU A 183 -5.44 -2.21 -12.27
C LEU A 183 -6.97 -2.34 -12.13
N GLY A 184 -7.47 -2.40 -10.90
CA GLY A 184 -8.89 -2.39 -10.57
C GLY A 184 -9.52 -1.00 -10.47
N ALA A 185 -8.78 0.06 -10.76
CA ALA A 185 -9.26 1.43 -10.78
C ALA A 185 -9.88 1.81 -12.13
N ASP A 186 -10.89 2.68 -12.07
CA ASP A 186 -11.48 3.33 -13.24
C ASP A 186 -10.52 4.36 -13.85
N HIS A 187 -9.80 5.10 -12.99
CA HIS A 187 -8.78 6.06 -13.40
C HIS A 187 -7.49 5.93 -12.58
N ILE A 188 -6.36 6.23 -13.19
CA ILE A 188 -5.05 6.15 -12.54
C ILE A 188 -4.34 7.50 -12.69
N ILE A 189 -3.86 8.07 -11.60
CA ILE A 189 -3.06 9.30 -11.60
C ILE A 189 -1.62 8.96 -11.21
N LEU A 190 -0.70 9.23 -12.12
CA LEU A 190 0.74 9.01 -11.94
C LEU A 190 1.47 10.33 -12.20
N GLY A 191 2.30 10.75 -11.27
CA GLY A 191 3.21 11.88 -11.41
C GLY A 191 4.67 11.46 -11.58
N PRO A 192 5.62 12.40 -11.44
CA PRO A 192 7.00 12.18 -11.83
C PRO A 192 7.78 11.18 -10.96
N THR A 193 7.31 10.94 -9.74
CA THR A 193 7.90 10.00 -8.77
C THR A 193 7.15 8.68 -8.71
N SER A 194 6.08 8.53 -9.50
CA SER A 194 5.20 7.36 -9.48
C SER A 194 5.81 6.19 -10.23
N ASP A 195 5.69 5.02 -9.63
CA ASP A 195 6.21 3.80 -10.22
C ASP A 195 5.30 2.59 -9.94
N LEU A 196 4.84 1.92 -10.99
CA LEU A 196 4.14 0.65 -10.88
C LEU A 196 5.14 -0.51 -10.95
N GLY A 197 4.79 -1.67 -10.41
CA GLY A 197 5.69 -2.83 -10.32
C GLY A 197 5.23 -4.06 -11.06
N PRO A 198 6.14 -5.02 -11.28
CA PRO A 198 5.80 -6.39 -11.62
C PRO A 198 4.82 -7.00 -10.62
N ILE A 199 4.05 -7.98 -11.07
CA ILE A 199 3.12 -8.76 -10.24
C ILE A 199 3.56 -10.21 -10.08
N ASP A 200 4.78 -10.55 -10.50
CA ASP A 200 5.30 -11.90 -10.40
C ASP A 200 5.47 -12.36 -8.94
N PRO A 201 5.13 -13.61 -8.61
CA PRO A 201 5.21 -14.10 -7.24
C PRO A 201 6.67 -14.27 -6.82
N GLN A 202 6.97 -13.87 -5.58
CA GLN A 202 8.29 -14.04 -4.97
C GLN A 202 8.27 -15.13 -3.90
N PHE A 203 9.33 -15.92 -3.85
CA PHE A 203 9.54 -17.01 -2.91
C PHE A 203 10.78 -16.72 -2.07
N ARG A 204 10.68 -16.98 -0.77
CA ARG A 204 11.83 -16.90 0.14
C ARG A 204 12.60 -18.22 0.10
N LEU A 205 13.88 -18.15 -0.24
CA LEU A 205 14.79 -19.27 -0.23
C LEU A 205 15.34 -19.52 1.19
N PRO A 206 15.91 -20.71 1.48
CA PRO A 206 16.47 -21.04 2.79
C PRO A 206 17.56 -20.08 3.28
N ASP A 207 18.31 -19.48 2.37
CA ASP A 207 19.33 -18.46 2.66
C ASP A 207 18.74 -17.07 2.99
N GLY A 208 17.40 -16.95 2.97
CA GLY A 208 16.66 -15.72 3.25
C GLY A 208 16.47 -14.81 2.04
N SER A 209 17.10 -15.10 0.90
CA SER A 209 16.95 -14.33 -0.33
C SER A 209 15.56 -14.53 -0.95
N LEU A 210 15.18 -13.63 -1.86
CA LEU A 210 13.93 -13.70 -2.61
C LEU A 210 14.21 -14.08 -4.06
N ALA A 211 13.48 -15.06 -4.57
CA ALA A 211 13.53 -15.49 -5.96
C ALA A 211 12.15 -15.36 -6.60
N ALA A 212 12.10 -14.90 -7.85
CA ALA A 212 10.87 -14.94 -8.62
C ALA A 212 10.48 -16.39 -8.92
N GLY A 213 9.18 -16.72 -8.81
CA GLY A 213 8.69 -18.08 -9.08
C GLY A 213 9.08 -18.58 -10.48
N LYS A 214 9.02 -17.69 -11.49
CA LYS A 214 9.46 -18.02 -12.86
C LYS A 214 10.96 -18.36 -12.96
N ALA A 215 11.81 -17.75 -12.12
CA ALA A 215 13.23 -18.02 -12.11
C ALA A 215 13.53 -19.40 -11.50
N ILE A 216 12.79 -19.77 -10.44
CA ILE A 216 12.85 -21.12 -9.86
C ILE A 216 12.49 -22.18 -10.90
N ILE A 217 11.38 -21.98 -11.62
CA ILE A 217 10.93 -22.91 -12.68
C ILE A 217 11.99 -23.01 -13.78
N ALA A 218 12.46 -21.87 -14.30
CA ALA A 218 13.44 -21.83 -15.40
C ALA A 218 14.78 -22.47 -15.02
N ALA A 219 15.25 -22.29 -13.78
CA ALA A 219 16.49 -22.89 -13.31
C ALA A 219 16.42 -24.43 -13.27
N VAL A 220 15.30 -24.99 -12.84
CA VAL A 220 15.08 -26.44 -12.82
C VAL A 220 14.95 -27.00 -14.25
N GLU A 221 14.18 -26.34 -15.11
CA GLU A 221 13.99 -26.77 -16.51
C GLU A 221 15.30 -26.70 -17.31
N ASP A 222 16.15 -25.68 -17.12
CA ASP A 222 17.47 -25.60 -17.75
C ASP A 222 18.40 -26.71 -17.24
N ALA A 223 18.38 -27.01 -15.94
CA ALA A 223 19.15 -28.12 -15.37
C ALA A 223 18.72 -29.48 -15.94
N GLU A 224 17.41 -29.76 -16.02
CA GLU A 224 16.88 -30.99 -16.63
C GLU A 224 17.35 -31.14 -18.09
N GLN A 225 17.29 -30.07 -18.88
CA GLN A 225 17.75 -30.08 -20.27
C GLN A 225 19.26 -30.33 -20.39
N ARG A 226 20.08 -29.72 -19.52
CA ARG A 226 21.54 -29.91 -19.53
C ARG A 226 21.95 -31.31 -19.10
N VAL A 227 21.33 -31.85 -18.05
CA VAL A 227 21.56 -33.23 -17.60
C VAL A 227 21.13 -34.23 -18.67
N THR A 228 20.02 -33.99 -19.36
CA THR A 228 19.58 -34.83 -20.48
C THR A 228 20.60 -34.82 -21.63
N ARG A 229 21.19 -33.66 -21.94
CA ARG A 229 22.21 -33.54 -23.00
C ARG A 229 23.58 -34.10 -22.60
N ASN A 230 23.95 -33.97 -21.33
CA ASN A 230 25.20 -34.49 -20.78
C ASN A 230 24.98 -34.99 -19.34
N PRO A 231 24.73 -36.29 -19.14
CA PRO A 231 24.47 -36.88 -17.83
C PRO A 231 25.58 -36.65 -16.80
N ASP A 232 26.83 -36.46 -17.24
CA ASP A 232 27.97 -36.21 -16.34
C ASP A 232 27.87 -34.87 -15.59
N THR A 233 26.97 -33.97 -16.03
CA THR A 233 26.72 -32.69 -15.35
C THR A 233 25.74 -32.79 -14.17
N PHE A 234 25.13 -33.96 -13.93
CA PHE A 234 24.15 -34.15 -12.85
C PHE A 234 24.66 -33.71 -11.46
N PRO A 235 25.87 -34.08 -11.00
CA PRO A 235 26.35 -33.68 -9.67
C PRO A 235 26.47 -32.16 -9.51
N LEU A 236 26.85 -31.44 -10.57
CA LEU A 236 26.93 -29.98 -10.57
C LEU A 236 25.54 -29.36 -10.39
N HIS A 237 24.56 -29.78 -11.20
CA HIS A 237 23.21 -29.23 -11.14
C HIS A 237 22.46 -29.59 -9.84
N ALA A 238 22.64 -30.82 -9.35
CA ALA A 238 22.09 -31.23 -8.06
C ALA A 238 22.65 -30.39 -6.90
N SER A 239 23.93 -30.01 -6.97
CA SER A 239 24.56 -29.13 -5.97
C SER A 239 24.08 -27.68 -6.09
N LEU A 240 23.87 -27.15 -7.30
CA LEU A 240 23.43 -25.76 -7.52
C LEU A 240 21.96 -25.54 -7.12
N LEU A 241 21.12 -26.58 -7.19
CA LEU A 241 19.69 -26.51 -6.92
C LEU A 241 19.31 -27.25 -5.62
N SER A 242 20.26 -27.48 -4.71
CA SER A 242 20.05 -28.26 -3.47
C SER A 242 18.92 -27.72 -2.59
N ASP A 243 18.70 -26.41 -2.65
CA ASP A 243 17.70 -25.70 -1.83
C ASP A 243 16.32 -25.61 -2.52
N ILE A 244 16.21 -26.13 -3.74
CA ILE A 244 14.97 -26.10 -4.53
C ILE A 244 14.28 -27.46 -4.42
N SER A 245 13.15 -27.50 -3.71
CA SER A 245 12.32 -28.71 -3.63
C SER A 245 11.31 -28.79 -4.78
N ALA A 246 10.90 -30.02 -5.13
CA ALA A 246 9.82 -30.24 -6.09
C ALA A 246 8.50 -29.55 -5.68
N LEU A 247 8.22 -29.49 -4.37
CA LEU A 247 7.06 -28.76 -3.84
C LEU A 247 7.18 -27.25 -4.13
N MET A 248 8.36 -26.66 -3.94
CA MET A 248 8.59 -25.24 -4.24
C MET A 248 8.40 -24.95 -5.74
N VAL A 249 8.86 -25.84 -6.63
CA VAL A 249 8.63 -25.70 -8.07
C VAL A 249 7.13 -25.76 -8.40
N GLN A 250 6.39 -26.71 -7.81
CA GLN A 250 4.95 -26.80 -8.02
C GLN A 250 4.22 -25.54 -7.49
N GLN A 251 4.57 -25.08 -6.29
CA GLN A 251 4.02 -23.85 -5.73
C GLN A 251 4.33 -22.62 -6.60
N ALA A 252 5.54 -22.55 -7.18
CA ALA A 252 5.90 -21.48 -8.12
C ALA A 252 5.04 -21.53 -9.39
N ARG A 253 4.75 -22.71 -9.94
CA ARG A 253 3.86 -22.89 -11.10
C ARG A 253 2.44 -22.45 -10.75
N ASP A 254 1.92 -22.89 -9.62
CA ASP A 254 0.56 -22.57 -9.17
C ASP A 254 0.40 -21.08 -8.87
N ALA A 255 1.39 -20.46 -8.21
CA ALA A 255 1.39 -19.03 -7.92
C ALA A 255 1.44 -18.18 -9.20
N LEU A 256 2.23 -18.61 -10.20
CA LEU A 256 2.31 -17.92 -11.50
C LEU A 256 0.98 -18.02 -12.26
N ALA A 257 0.33 -19.19 -12.23
CA ALA A 257 -1.00 -19.37 -12.80
C ALA A 257 -2.02 -18.46 -12.10
N ARG A 258 -2.02 -18.46 -10.75
CA ARG A 258 -2.93 -17.62 -9.95
C ARG A 258 -2.73 -16.13 -10.21
N THR A 259 -1.50 -15.68 -10.43
CA THR A 259 -1.18 -14.28 -10.75
C THR A 259 -1.89 -13.82 -12.03
N ASN A 260 -2.01 -14.67 -13.05
CA ASN A 260 -2.76 -14.35 -14.27
C ASN A 260 -4.27 -14.24 -14.03
N ASP A 261 -4.80 -15.07 -13.14
CA ASP A 261 -6.20 -15.00 -12.74
C ASP A 261 -6.47 -13.71 -11.93
N GLN A 262 -5.58 -13.36 -10.99
CA GLN A 262 -5.64 -12.09 -10.24
C GLN A 262 -5.54 -10.87 -11.17
N LEU A 263 -4.61 -10.94 -12.14
CA LEU A 263 -4.64 -10.30 -13.46
C LEU A 263 -6.04 -9.87 -13.91
N THR A 264 -6.77 -10.90 -14.31
CA THR A 264 -8.07 -10.81 -14.95
C THR A 264 -9.14 -10.33 -13.98
N GLU A 265 -9.09 -10.75 -12.72
CA GLU A 265 -10.01 -10.34 -11.66
C GLU A 265 -9.89 -8.86 -11.31
N ALA A 266 -8.67 -8.34 -11.14
CA ALA A 266 -8.42 -6.93 -10.85
C ALA A 266 -8.99 -6.06 -11.98
N LEU A 267 -8.61 -6.37 -13.23
CA LEU A 267 -9.12 -5.67 -14.40
C LEU A 267 -10.65 -5.74 -14.52
N GLY A 268 -11.26 -6.83 -14.05
CA GLY A 268 -12.70 -7.06 -14.06
C GLY A 268 -13.48 -6.39 -12.92
N CYS A 269 -12.80 -5.79 -11.94
CA CYS A 269 -13.46 -5.01 -10.88
C CYS A 269 -13.99 -3.66 -11.39
N VAL A 270 -13.47 -3.17 -12.52
CA VAL A 270 -13.88 -1.90 -13.14
C VAL A 270 -15.25 -2.05 -13.78
N SER A 271 -16.21 -1.28 -13.27
CA SER A 271 -17.60 -1.31 -13.73
C SER A 271 -17.70 -0.93 -15.22
N GLY A 272 -18.43 -1.74 -16.00
CA GLY A 272 -18.63 -1.51 -17.43
C GLY A 272 -17.49 -1.98 -18.34
N ARG A 273 -16.36 -2.47 -17.81
CA ARG A 273 -15.30 -3.06 -18.65
C ARG A 273 -15.71 -4.43 -19.16
N ASN A 274 -15.87 -4.57 -20.48
CA ASN A 274 -16.31 -5.84 -21.07
C ASN A 274 -15.20 -6.93 -21.06
N LYS A 275 -15.61 -8.20 -21.15
CA LYS A 275 -14.70 -9.36 -21.14
C LYS A 275 -13.67 -9.37 -22.27
N ALA A 276 -13.96 -8.76 -23.42
CA ALA A 276 -13.00 -8.70 -24.53
C ALA A 276 -11.85 -7.72 -24.22
N ASN A 277 -12.18 -6.56 -23.65
CA ASN A 277 -11.20 -5.56 -23.22
C ASN A 277 -10.34 -6.09 -22.08
N ILE A 278 -10.93 -6.79 -21.10
CA ILE A 278 -10.18 -7.43 -20.01
C ILE A 278 -9.15 -8.41 -20.59
N ARG A 279 -9.56 -9.31 -21.49
CA ARG A 279 -8.64 -10.27 -22.12
C ARG A 279 -7.52 -9.58 -22.90
N LYS A 280 -7.85 -8.52 -23.64
CA LYS A 280 -6.86 -7.74 -24.39
C LYS A 280 -5.82 -7.10 -23.46
N LEU A 281 -6.27 -6.45 -22.39
CA LEU A 281 -5.40 -5.81 -21.41
C LEU A 281 -4.56 -6.86 -20.66
N ALA A 282 -5.17 -7.94 -20.17
CA ALA A 282 -4.47 -9.02 -19.49
C ALA A 282 -3.37 -9.62 -20.37
N SER A 283 -3.65 -9.86 -21.66
CA SER A 283 -2.64 -10.34 -22.60
C SER A 283 -1.52 -9.32 -22.85
N SER A 284 -1.85 -8.03 -22.97
CA SER A 284 -0.85 -6.97 -23.19
C SER A 284 0.04 -6.73 -21.96
N LEU A 285 -0.53 -6.88 -20.77
CA LEU A 285 0.12 -6.61 -19.50
C LEU A 285 0.88 -7.82 -18.96
N GLY A 286 0.39 -9.04 -19.19
CA GLY A 286 0.99 -10.27 -18.67
C GLY A 286 2.46 -10.40 -19.06
N ASP A 287 2.80 -10.16 -20.34
CA ASP A 287 4.19 -10.22 -20.78
C ASP A 287 5.06 -9.13 -20.14
N SER A 288 4.54 -7.92 -19.92
CA SER A 288 5.34 -6.81 -19.38
C SER A 288 5.48 -6.86 -17.85
N LEU A 289 4.39 -7.17 -17.14
CA LEU A 289 4.31 -7.19 -15.67
C LEU A 289 4.68 -8.54 -15.05
N ILE A 290 4.67 -9.63 -15.83
CA ILE A 290 5.00 -10.99 -15.37
C ILE A 290 6.20 -11.53 -16.14
N GLY A 291 6.13 -11.56 -17.48
CA GLY A 291 7.14 -12.23 -18.32
C GLY A 291 8.52 -11.55 -18.34
N LYS A 292 8.58 -10.32 -18.86
CA LYS A 292 9.81 -9.58 -19.21
C LYS A 292 10.50 -8.89 -18.05
N ALA A 293 9.82 -8.71 -16.92
CA ALA A 293 10.39 -8.09 -15.73
C ALA A 293 11.61 -8.89 -15.24
N GLN A 294 12.83 -8.39 -15.44
CA GLN A 294 14.07 -9.10 -15.07
C GLN A 294 14.33 -9.04 -13.56
N SER A 295 13.77 -8.04 -12.89
CA SER A 295 13.83 -7.83 -11.46
C SER A 295 12.47 -7.38 -10.94
N HIS A 296 12.15 -7.69 -9.69
CA HIS A 296 10.95 -7.17 -9.05
C HIS A 296 11.03 -5.64 -8.79
N ALA A 297 12.23 -5.07 -8.91
CA ALA A 297 12.45 -3.62 -8.95
C ALA A 297 12.22 -3.00 -10.33
N THR A 298 11.77 -3.77 -11.33
CA THR A 298 11.44 -3.20 -12.66
C THR A 298 10.41 -2.09 -12.46
N THR A 299 10.64 -0.98 -13.14
CA THR A 299 9.82 0.22 -13.04
C THR A 299 8.86 0.30 -14.22
N VAL A 300 7.60 0.62 -13.96
CA VAL A 300 6.59 0.87 -14.98
C VAL A 300 6.12 2.30 -14.81
N SER A 301 6.58 3.16 -15.72
CA SER A 301 6.30 4.59 -15.68
C SER A 301 4.87 4.90 -16.13
N ALA A 302 4.45 6.16 -15.95
CA ALA A 302 3.18 6.65 -16.48
C ALA A 302 3.05 6.49 -18.00
N GLN A 303 4.16 6.62 -18.72
CA GLN A 303 4.19 6.46 -20.17
C GLN A 303 4.01 5.00 -20.58
N ASP A 304 4.69 4.08 -19.88
CA ASP A 304 4.55 2.64 -20.12
C ASP A 304 3.12 2.18 -19.84
N ALA A 305 2.56 2.61 -18.70
CA ALA A 305 1.19 2.29 -18.31
C ALA A 305 0.17 2.80 -19.33
N ALA A 306 0.35 4.03 -19.86
CA ALA A 306 -0.48 4.55 -20.94
C ALA A 306 -0.33 3.76 -22.24
N GLN A 307 0.89 3.33 -22.60
CA GLN A 307 1.14 2.47 -23.78
C GLN A 307 0.46 1.11 -23.65
N PHE A 308 0.32 0.58 -22.43
CA PHE A 308 -0.45 -0.65 -22.17
C PHE A 308 -1.96 -0.46 -22.28
N GLY A 309 -2.44 0.77 -22.50
CA GLY A 309 -3.86 1.09 -22.64
C GLY A 309 -4.59 1.25 -21.30
N LEU A 310 -3.86 1.49 -20.21
CA LEU A 310 -4.45 1.83 -18.92
C LEU A 310 -4.99 3.27 -18.92
N PRO A 311 -6.05 3.58 -18.14
CA PRO A 311 -6.67 4.90 -18.06
C PRO A 311 -5.83 5.86 -17.20
N VAL A 312 -4.61 6.14 -17.66
CA VAL A 312 -3.60 6.90 -16.91
C VAL A 312 -3.64 8.38 -17.29
N LYS A 313 -3.76 9.22 -16.27
CA LYS A 313 -3.47 10.65 -16.32
C LYS A 313 -2.05 10.89 -15.79
N ALA A 314 -1.11 11.11 -16.71
CA ALA A 314 0.25 11.49 -16.36
C ALA A 314 0.28 12.97 -15.92
N MET A 315 0.87 13.24 -14.75
CA MET A 315 0.92 14.57 -14.13
C MET A 315 2.35 15.12 -14.10
N ALA A 316 2.49 16.41 -14.31
CA ALA A 316 3.74 17.16 -14.12
C ALA A 316 3.81 17.74 -12.69
N SER A 317 5.02 18.05 -12.20
CA SER A 317 5.21 18.72 -10.91
C SER A 317 4.55 20.11 -10.82
N SER A 318 4.26 20.72 -11.96
CA SER A 318 3.56 22.00 -12.07
C SER A 318 2.04 21.86 -11.93
N ASP A 319 1.48 20.67 -12.10
CA ASP A 319 0.03 20.48 -12.06
C ASP A 319 -0.49 20.66 -10.64
N ARG A 320 -1.54 21.48 -10.51
CA ARG A 320 -2.10 21.84 -9.21
C ARG A 320 -2.54 20.63 -8.39
N GLN A 321 -3.28 19.70 -9.00
CA GLN A 321 -3.74 18.48 -8.34
C GLN A 321 -2.57 17.64 -7.82
N TRP A 322 -1.49 17.56 -8.61
CA TRP A 322 -0.29 16.85 -8.18
C TRP A 322 0.43 17.57 -7.03
N GLN A 323 0.50 18.89 -7.05
CA GLN A 323 1.09 19.66 -5.94
C GLN A 323 0.30 19.48 -4.64
N GLU A 324 -1.02 19.39 -4.69
CA GLU A 324 -1.88 19.14 -3.53
C GLU A 324 -1.65 17.73 -2.97
N ILE A 325 -1.62 16.70 -3.83
CA ILE A 325 -1.25 15.32 -3.45
C ILE A 325 0.17 15.27 -2.89
N TRP A 326 1.15 15.90 -3.54
CA TRP A 326 2.54 15.88 -3.12
C TRP A 326 2.75 16.58 -1.77
N ARG A 327 2.03 17.67 -1.51
CA ARG A 327 2.01 18.35 -0.19
C ARG A 327 1.47 17.43 0.89
N LEU A 328 0.40 16.69 0.62
CA LEU A 328 -0.14 15.71 1.58
C LEU A 328 0.84 14.54 1.78
N TRP A 329 1.34 13.94 0.69
CA TRP A 329 2.32 12.85 0.72
C TRP A 329 3.57 13.19 1.54
N THR A 330 4.14 14.37 1.33
CA THR A 330 5.36 14.81 2.04
C THR A 330 5.16 14.98 3.55
N LYS A 331 3.92 15.11 4.05
CA LYS A 331 3.64 15.07 5.50
C LYS A 331 3.90 13.68 6.08
N TYR A 332 3.51 12.62 5.38
CA TYR A 332 3.79 11.24 5.79
C TYR A 332 5.28 10.92 5.69
N VAL A 333 5.95 11.37 4.62
CA VAL A 333 7.40 11.22 4.46
C VAL A 333 8.15 11.92 5.60
N ALA A 334 7.77 13.14 5.95
CA ALA A 334 8.43 13.90 7.03
C ALA A 334 8.28 13.23 8.41
N MET A 335 7.20 12.47 8.62
CA MET A 335 6.98 11.67 9.83
C MET A 335 7.71 10.32 9.79
N GLY A 336 8.21 9.90 8.63
CA GLY A 336 8.70 8.53 8.44
C GLY A 336 7.58 7.48 8.56
N ALA A 337 6.34 7.82 8.18
CA ALA A 337 5.22 6.91 8.30
C ALA A 337 5.48 5.63 7.49
N VAL A 338 5.37 4.47 8.16
CA VAL A 338 5.50 3.14 7.55
C VAL A 338 4.13 2.48 7.33
N GLN A 339 3.12 2.93 8.09
CA GLN A 339 1.73 2.55 7.92
C GLN A 339 0.84 3.80 8.00
N ALA A 340 -0.11 3.96 7.10
CA ALA A 340 -1.15 4.97 7.16
C ALA A 340 -2.46 4.50 6.52
N TYR A 341 -3.54 4.61 7.28
CA TYR A 341 -4.93 4.49 6.85
C TYR A 341 -5.64 5.74 7.34
N GLU A 342 -5.83 6.72 6.46
CA GLU A 342 -6.30 8.04 6.88
C GLU A 342 -7.29 8.63 5.89
N GLY A 343 -8.39 9.17 6.44
CA GLY A 343 -9.38 9.96 5.73
C GLY A 343 -9.76 11.19 6.55
N ARG A 344 -10.85 11.85 6.19
CA ARG A 344 -11.32 13.05 6.92
C ARG A 344 -11.70 12.75 8.38
N THR A 345 -12.23 11.57 8.66
CA THR A 345 -12.76 11.16 9.97
C THR A 345 -11.96 10.03 10.64
N ALA A 346 -11.37 9.12 9.87
CA ALA A 346 -10.52 8.02 10.35
C ALA A 346 -9.02 8.36 10.22
N SER A 347 -8.19 7.84 11.15
CA SER A 347 -6.72 8.02 11.10
C SER A 347 -6.02 6.98 11.95
N VAL A 348 -5.24 6.13 11.29
CA VAL A 348 -4.21 5.26 11.88
C VAL A 348 -2.93 5.54 11.13
N VAL A 349 -1.91 6.06 11.81
CA VAL A 349 -0.60 6.33 11.22
C VAL A 349 0.45 5.82 12.19
N LEU A 350 1.30 4.89 11.74
CA LEU A 350 2.40 4.34 12.53
C LEU A 350 3.75 4.71 11.91
N THR A 351 4.68 5.00 12.80
CA THR A 351 6.10 5.25 12.56
C THR A 351 6.95 4.07 13.02
N PRO A 352 8.23 3.98 12.61
CA PRO A 352 9.15 2.96 13.11
C PRO A 352 9.32 2.99 14.64
N GLU A 353 9.21 4.16 15.26
CA GLU A 353 9.19 4.30 16.72
C GLU A 353 7.99 3.59 17.34
N ASP A 354 6.78 3.79 16.80
CA ASP A 354 5.56 3.14 17.31
C ASP A 354 5.66 1.61 17.28
N TYR A 355 6.27 1.05 16.22
CA TYR A 355 6.51 -0.40 16.14
C TYR A 355 7.50 -0.91 17.18
N ARG A 356 8.54 -0.14 17.51
CA ARG A 356 9.50 -0.53 18.56
C ARG A 356 8.86 -0.52 19.94
N GLU A 357 7.99 0.44 20.21
CA GLU A 357 7.22 0.50 21.46
C GLU A 357 6.24 -0.67 21.57
N LEU A 358 5.55 -1.03 20.47
CA LEU A 358 4.64 -2.18 20.42
C LEU A 358 5.36 -3.53 20.53
N ALA A 359 6.58 -3.63 20.00
CA ALA A 359 7.40 -4.85 20.05
C ALA A 359 8.10 -5.08 21.40
N GLY A 360 7.97 -4.15 22.36
CA GLY A 360 8.50 -4.31 23.70
C GLY A 360 9.98 -3.96 23.89
N GLY A 361 10.55 -3.10 23.05
CA GLY A 361 11.92 -2.60 23.17
C GLY A 361 12.98 -3.46 22.50
#